data_AF-A0A926PNP6-F1
#
_entry.id   AF-A0A926PNP6-F1
#
_cell.length_a   1.000
_cell.length_b   1.000
_cell.length_c   1.000
_cell.angle_alpha   90.00
_cell.angle_beta   90.00
_cell.angle_gamma   90.00
#
_symmetry.space_group_name_H-M   'P 1'
#
loop_
_entity.id
_entity.type
_entity.pdbx_description
1 polymer ?
#
loop_
_entity_poly.entity_id
_entity_poly.type
_entity_poly.pdbx_seq_one_letter_code
_entity_poly.pdbx_strand_id
1 'polypeptide(L)'
;MSTENQSTKDQNTTGADAIDVAIAKGIDFDGSPIPSEKLDLYNKVMALEAGRQRSGVSNTMRSRIVRIGAKHIPQAELNQMLEAAGFAPLKEKEIAFFYNK
;
A
#
# COMPACT_ATOMS: atom_id res chain seq x y z
N MET A 1 12.65 24.00 41.52
CA MET A 1 11.41 23.51 40.88
C MET A 1 11.21 24.32 39.63
N SER A 2 11.58 23.78 38.48
CA SER A 2 11.39 24.44 37.19
C SER A 2 10.42 23.58 36.39
N THR A 3 9.18 24.04 36.31
CA THR A 3 8.09 23.33 35.65
C THR A 3 8.28 23.35 34.15
N GLU A 4 7.89 22.23 33.55
CA GLU A 4 8.13 21.77 32.20
C GLU A 4 7.55 22.68 31.10
N ASN A 5 8.30 22.77 30.00
CA ASN A 5 7.82 23.16 28.68
C ASN A 5 6.73 22.17 28.21
N GLN A 6 5.47 22.59 28.18
CA GLN A 6 4.46 21.95 27.34
C GLN A 6 4.46 22.61 25.97
N SER A 7 5.26 22.04 25.06
CA SER A 7 5.09 22.27 23.63
C SER A 7 3.83 21.54 23.17
N THR A 8 2.73 22.28 23.01
CA THR A 8 1.53 21.85 22.30
C THR A 8 1.90 21.54 20.85
N LYS A 9 2.12 20.27 20.54
CA LYS A 9 2.31 19.80 19.17
C LYS A 9 0.96 19.75 18.48
N ASP A 10 0.74 20.70 17.58
CA ASP A 10 -0.39 20.75 16.65
C ASP A 10 -0.64 19.37 16.05
N GLN A 11 -1.81 18.80 16.35
CA GLN A 11 -2.30 17.57 15.74
C GLN A 11 -2.70 17.89 14.31
N ASN A 12 -1.74 17.75 13.39
CA ASN A 12 -2.01 17.87 11.97
C ASN A 12 -2.90 16.68 11.55
N THR A 13 -4.20 16.91 11.33
CA THR A 13 -5.20 15.86 11.03
C THR A 13 -5.23 15.44 9.56
N THR A 14 -4.28 15.91 8.75
CA THR A 14 -4.25 15.67 7.32
C THR A 14 -3.17 14.67 6.94
N GLY A 15 -3.56 13.59 6.26
CA GLY A 15 -2.66 12.56 5.72
C GLY A 15 -2.97 11.16 6.25
N ALA A 16 -2.36 10.14 5.63
CA ALA A 16 -2.48 8.75 6.08
C ALA A 16 -2.09 8.59 7.56
N ASP A 17 -1.06 9.34 8.00
CA ASP A 17 -0.55 9.32 9.38
C ASP A 17 -1.60 9.75 10.42
N ALA A 18 -2.55 10.63 10.07
CA ALA A 18 -3.59 11.08 10.99
C ALA A 18 -4.64 9.99 11.26
N ILE A 19 -4.95 9.18 10.24
CA ILE A 19 -5.88 8.05 10.34
C ILE A 19 -5.28 6.97 11.23
N ASP A 20 -4.00 6.64 11.04
CA ASP A 20 -3.32 5.63 11.86
C ASP A 20 -3.28 6.04 13.33
N VAL A 21 -3.07 7.33 13.62
CA VAL A 21 -3.13 7.88 14.99
C VAL A 21 -4.55 7.78 15.58
N ALA A 22 -5.59 8.08 14.80
CA ALA A 22 -6.99 7.98 15.23
C ALA A 22 -7.36 6.53 15.57
N ILE A 23 -6.99 5.58 14.71
CA ILE A 23 -7.20 4.14 14.92
C ILE A 23 -6.45 3.66 16.16
N ALA A 24 -5.18 4.05 16.34
CA ALA A 24 -4.39 3.68 17.51
C ALA A 24 -4.97 4.24 18.82
N LYS A 25 -5.61 5.41 18.78
CA LYS A 25 -6.34 6.01 19.91
C LYS A 25 -7.75 5.44 20.10
N GLY A 26 -8.28 4.70 19.13
CA GLY A 26 -9.66 4.20 19.13
C GLY A 26 -10.71 5.30 19.05
N ILE A 27 -10.36 6.47 18.51
CA ILE A 27 -11.22 7.66 18.46
C ILE A 27 -11.23 8.21 17.03
N ASP A 28 -12.41 8.37 16.45
CA ASP A 28 -12.61 8.94 15.12
C ASP A 28 -12.38 10.47 15.14
N PHE A 29 -12.28 11.10 13.97
CA PHE A 29 -11.99 12.54 13.87
C PHE A 29 -13.11 13.43 14.41
N ASP A 30 -14.33 12.90 14.50
CA ASP A 30 -15.46 13.58 15.15
C ASP A 30 -15.45 13.43 16.68
N GLY A 31 -14.47 12.73 17.24
CA GLY A 31 -14.33 12.47 18.67
C GLY A 31 -15.13 11.27 19.18
N SER A 32 -15.87 10.58 18.32
CA SER A 32 -16.60 9.37 18.69
C SER A 32 -15.66 8.17 18.88
N PRO A 33 -15.96 7.23 19.80
CA PRO A 33 -15.17 6.01 19.93
C PRO A 33 -15.40 5.09 18.73
N ILE A 34 -14.33 4.51 18.21
CA ILE A 34 -14.40 3.50 17.16
C ILE A 34 -14.90 2.18 17.79
N PRO A 35 -15.95 1.53 17.23
CA PRO A 35 -16.42 0.23 17.73
C PRO A 35 -15.30 -0.82 17.80
N SER A 36 -15.26 -1.58 18.89
CA SER A 36 -14.22 -2.58 19.16
C SER A 36 -14.12 -3.62 18.05
N GLU A 37 -15.24 -4.07 17.48
CA GLU A 37 -15.27 -5.07 16.41
C GLU A 37 -14.54 -4.58 15.15
N LYS A 38 -14.58 -3.26 14.88
CA LYS A 38 -13.88 -2.66 13.74
C LYS A 38 -12.38 -2.60 14.00
N LEU A 39 -11.97 -2.20 15.21
CA LEU A 39 -10.57 -2.16 15.61
C LEU A 39 -9.95 -3.57 15.61
N ASP A 40 -10.66 -4.55 16.15
CA ASP A 40 -10.23 -5.94 16.19
C ASP A 40 -10.03 -6.50 14.78
N LEU A 41 -10.97 -6.23 13.87
CA LEU A 41 -10.85 -6.64 12.48
C LEU A 41 -9.65 -5.96 11.80
N TYR A 42 -9.49 -4.64 11.98
CA TYR A 42 -8.37 -3.89 11.43
C TYR A 42 -7.03 -4.46 11.90
N ASN A 43 -6.86 -4.60 13.22
CA ASN A 43 -5.64 -5.11 13.83
C ASN A 43 -5.31 -6.53 13.35
N LYS A 44 -6.33 -7.39 13.24
CA LYS A 44 -6.17 -8.75 12.71
C LYS A 44 -5.64 -8.75 11.28
N VAL A 45 -6.21 -7.92 10.40
CA VAL A 45 -5.77 -7.85 9.00
C VAL A 45 -4.37 -7.22 8.88
N MET A 46 -4.08 -6.17 9.64
CA MET A 46 -2.76 -5.54 9.64
C MET A 46 -1.67 -6.46 10.17
N ALA A 47 -1.97 -7.29 11.18
CA ALA A 47 -1.05 -8.29 11.67
C ALA A 47 -0.71 -9.35 10.60
N LEU A 48 -1.69 -9.74 9.76
CA LEU A 48 -1.45 -10.64 8.63
C LEU A 48 -0.52 -10.01 7.58
N GLU A 49 -0.69 -8.71 7.26
CA GLU A 49 0.19 -8.01 6.33
C GLU A 49 1.58 -7.74 6.92
N ALA A 50 1.68 -7.45 8.22
CA ALA A 50 2.96 -7.24 8.91
C ALA A 50 3.83 -8.51 8.91
N GLY A 51 3.21 -9.69 8.99
CA GLY A 51 3.90 -10.97 8.86
C GLY A 51 4.27 -11.36 7.43
N ARG A 52 3.85 -10.58 6.43
CA ARG A 52 4.07 -10.93 5.02
C ARG A 52 5.50 -10.62 4.59
N GLN A 53 6.20 -11.63 4.09
CA GLN A 53 7.44 -11.40 3.36
C GLN A 53 7.14 -10.61 2.08
N ARG A 54 7.65 -9.38 1.99
CA ARG A 54 7.49 -8.56 0.79
C ARG A 54 8.24 -9.22 -0.37
N SER A 55 7.58 -9.27 -1.53
CA SER A 55 8.26 -9.60 -2.78
C SER A 55 9.38 -8.59 -3.00
N GLY A 56 10.64 -9.05 -3.04
CA GLY A 56 11.81 -8.18 -3.15
C GLY A 56 11.70 -7.12 -4.26
N VAL A 57 12.55 -6.10 -4.20
CA VAL A 57 12.44 -4.87 -5.03
C VAL A 57 12.25 -5.19 -6.51
N SER A 58 13.02 -6.13 -7.07
CA SER A 58 12.92 -6.53 -8.48
C SER A 58 11.52 -7.05 -8.86
N ASN A 59 10.92 -7.93 -8.05
CA ASN A 59 9.57 -8.44 -8.31
C ASN A 59 8.50 -7.34 -8.23
N THR A 60 8.68 -6.39 -7.30
CA THR A 60 7.80 -5.23 -7.17
C THR A 60 7.94 -4.29 -8.38
N MET A 61 9.16 -4.04 -8.84
CA MET A 61 9.43 -3.27 -10.05
C MET A 61 8.78 -3.91 -11.27
N ARG A 62 9.01 -5.21 -11.51
CA ARG A 62 8.39 -5.93 -12.63
C ARG A 62 6.87 -5.81 -12.60
N SER A 63 6.26 -6.06 -11.44
CA SER A 63 4.80 -5.99 -11.29
C SER A 63 4.24 -4.59 -11.58
N ARG A 64 4.97 -3.54 -11.19
CA ARG A 64 4.60 -2.15 -11.50
C ARG A 64 4.73 -1.85 -13.00
N ILE A 65 5.83 -2.30 -13.63
CA ILE A 65 6.06 -2.16 -15.08
C ILE A 65 4.93 -2.84 -15.85
N VAL A 66 4.60 -4.09 -15.53
CA VAL A 66 3.52 -4.81 -16.22
C VAL A 66 2.18 -4.08 -16.09
N ARG A 67 1.79 -3.71 -14.86
CA ARG A 67 0.48 -3.09 -14.57
C ARG A 67 0.31 -1.71 -15.22
N ILE A 68 1.37 -0.91 -15.30
CA ILE A 68 1.32 0.44 -15.86
C ILE A 68 1.61 0.40 -17.37
N GLY A 69 2.66 -0.33 -17.78
CA GLY A 69 3.06 -0.50 -19.17
C GLY A 69 1.94 -1.07 -20.03
N ALA A 70 1.16 -2.04 -19.54
CA ALA A 70 0.08 -2.62 -20.32
C ALA A 70 -1.07 -1.66 -20.66
N LYS A 71 -1.13 -0.48 -20.00
CA LYS A 71 -2.08 0.58 -20.35
C LYS A 71 -1.65 1.42 -21.55
N HIS A 72 -0.37 1.37 -21.91
CA HIS A 72 0.26 2.31 -22.85
C HIS A 72 1.06 1.63 -23.96
N ILE A 73 1.49 0.39 -23.74
CA ILE A 73 2.42 -0.33 -24.62
C ILE A 73 1.74 -1.61 -25.13
N PRO A 74 1.75 -1.88 -26.44
CA PRO A 74 1.28 -3.14 -27.01
C PRO A 74 1.94 -4.37 -26.36
N GLN A 75 1.21 -5.47 -26.27
CA GLN A 75 1.67 -6.69 -25.58
C GLN A 75 3.05 -7.17 -26.05
N ALA A 76 3.26 -7.28 -27.36
CA ALA A 76 4.52 -7.78 -27.91
C ALA A 76 5.71 -6.88 -27.56
N GLU A 77 5.51 -5.56 -27.64
CA GLU A 77 6.53 -4.55 -27.33
C GLU A 77 6.87 -4.55 -25.83
N LEU A 78 5.85 -4.59 -24.95
CA LEU A 78 6.09 -4.66 -23.50
C LEU A 78 6.84 -5.94 -23.11
N ASN A 79 6.51 -7.07 -23.76
CA ASN A 79 7.19 -8.33 -23.52
C ASN A 79 8.69 -8.26 -23.89
N GLN A 80 9.00 -7.69 -25.06
CA GLN A 80 10.38 -7.50 -25.50
C GLN A 80 11.16 -6.58 -24.55
N MET A 81 10.52 -5.50 -24.06
CA MET A 81 11.15 -4.58 -23.09
C MET A 81 11.46 -5.27 -21.76
N LEU A 82 10.57 -6.17 -21.29
CA LEU A 82 10.80 -6.95 -20.07
C LEU A 82 12.01 -7.88 -20.23
N GLU A 83 12.05 -8.64 -21.32
CA GLU A 83 13.15 -9.57 -21.60
C GLU A 83 14.49 -8.84 -21.76
N ALA A 84 14.50 -7.72 -22.50
CA ALA A 84 15.69 -6.89 -22.68
C ALA A 84 16.22 -6.31 -21.35
N ALA A 85 15.33 -6.05 -20.38
CA ALA A 85 15.69 -5.58 -19.05
C ALA A 85 16.00 -6.73 -18.06
N GLY A 86 16.03 -7.99 -18.51
CA GLY A 86 16.31 -9.16 -17.67
C GLY A 86 15.14 -9.57 -16.77
N PHE A 87 13.94 -9.09 -17.03
CA PHE A 87 12.73 -9.56 -16.35
C PHE A 87 12.11 -10.75 -17.09
N ALA A 88 11.41 -11.60 -16.35
CA ALA A 88 10.58 -12.64 -16.96
C ALA A 88 9.52 -12.00 -17.88
N PRO A 89 9.24 -12.62 -19.05
CA PRO A 89 8.20 -12.16 -19.98
C PRO A 89 6.81 -12.13 -19.32
N LEU A 90 5.85 -11.51 -19.98
CA LEU A 90 4.45 -11.46 -19.55
C LEU A 90 3.92 -12.89 -19.35
N LYS A 91 3.27 -13.13 -18.20
CA LYS A 91 2.61 -14.40 -17.90
C LYS A 91 1.26 -14.44 -18.58
N GLU A 92 0.77 -15.63 -18.92
CA GLU A 92 -0.55 -15.81 -19.54
C GLU A 92 -1.68 -15.12 -18.76
N LYS A 93 -1.68 -15.22 -17.42
CA LYS A 93 -2.66 -14.52 -16.58
C LYS A 93 -2.55 -12.99 -16.65
N GLU A 94 -1.34 -12.46 -16.85
CA GLU A 94 -1.11 -11.02 -17.01
C GLU A 94 -1.64 -10.57 -18.37
N ILE A 95 -1.39 -11.36 -19.42
CA ILE A 95 -1.91 -11.12 -20.77
C ILE A 95 -3.45 -11.13 -20.77
N ALA A 96 -4.04 -12.19 -20.22
CA ALA A 96 -5.49 -12.34 -20.14
C ALA A 96 -6.15 -11.18 -19.39
N PHE A 97 -5.54 -10.72 -18.29
CA PHE A 97 -6.11 -9.64 -17.48
C PHE A 97 -5.93 -8.25 -18.11
N PHE A 98 -4.79 -7.96 -18.73
CA PHE A 98 -4.46 -6.60 -19.19
C PHE A 98 -4.77 -6.34 -20.67
N TYR A 99 -4.71 -7.36 -21.54
CA TYR A 99 -4.80 -7.20 -23.00
C TYR A 99 -6.03 -7.85 -23.63
N ASN A 100 -6.64 -8.85 -22.99
CA ASN A 100 -7.83 -9.56 -23.52
C ASN A 100 -9.09 -9.13 -22.78
N LYS A 101 -9.53 -7.88 -23.00
CA LYS A 101 -10.80 -7.36 -22.46
C LYS A 101 -12.01 -7.82 -23.26
#